data_AF-A0A8X7MIM3-F1
#
_entry.id   AF-A0A8X7MIM3-F1
#
_cell.length_a   1.000
_cell.length_b   1.000
_cell.length_c   1.000
_cell.angle_alpha   90.00
_cell.angle_beta   90.00
_cell.angle_gamma   90.00
#
_symmetry.space_group_name_H-M   'P 1'
#
loop_
_entity.id
_entity.type
_entity.pdbx_description
1 polymer ?
#
loop_
_entity_poly.entity_id
_entity_poly.type
_entity_poly.pdbx_seq_one_letter_code
_entity_poly.pdbx_strand_id
1 'polypeptide(L)'
;MTSLLISLLLPFLLLAATVAGEWLPSGPLTMYWDCCKPSAAWPNAAPVSAPAHSCARDGLTRLSDHNAQSICGGGPAYTCTNYQPFSIGNVGYVFSARANNGNMNPPDYLCGCYRLTTHQQPGLVLITQVLNEGGSLSDGQFDLQVPGGGVGDFNGCVSEYNSPPDG
;
A
#
# COMPACT_ATOMS: atom_id res chain seq x y z
N MET A 1 60.35 6.00 1.09
CA MET A 1 59.12 6.82 0.91
C MET A 1 58.21 6.25 -0.18
N THR A 2 57.97 4.93 -0.19
CA THR A 2 57.18 4.26 -1.24
C THR A 2 56.13 3.29 -0.67
N SER A 3 56.02 3.18 0.66
CA SER A 3 55.13 2.22 1.31
C SER A 3 53.87 2.83 1.93
N LEU A 4 53.64 4.15 1.77
CA LEU A 4 52.54 4.87 2.40
C LEU A 4 51.44 5.34 1.43
N LEU A 5 51.60 5.08 0.13
CA LEU A 5 50.64 5.49 -0.91
C LEU A 5 49.66 4.37 -1.30
N ILE A 6 49.87 3.14 -0.84
CA ILE A 6 49.02 1.98 -1.18
C ILE A 6 47.87 1.80 -0.16
N SER A 7 47.96 2.36 1.05
CA SER A 7 46.94 2.16 2.10
C SER A 7 45.73 3.11 2.02
N LEU A 8 45.73 4.08 1.11
CA LEU A 8 44.66 5.09 1.00
C LEU A 8 43.67 4.85 -0.15
N LEU A 9 43.85 3.79 -0.94
CA LEU A 9 42.96 3.46 -2.06
C LEU A 9 41.99 2.29 -1.77
N LEU A 10 42.05 1.69 -0.58
CA LEU A 10 41.26 0.49 -0.26
C LEU A 10 39.87 0.67 0.39
N PRO A 11 39.42 1.83 0.94
CA PRO A 11 38.04 1.91 1.45
C PRO A 11 37.04 2.52 0.45
N PHE A 12 37.47 2.83 -0.78
CA PHE A 12 36.61 3.48 -1.79
C PHE A 12 36.10 2.54 -2.89
N LEU A 13 36.26 1.22 -2.73
CA LEU A 13 35.57 0.26 -3.59
C LEU A 13 34.26 -0.22 -2.96
N LEU A 14 33.17 0.32 -3.52
CA LEU A 14 31.84 -0.26 -3.59
C LEU A 14 31.13 -0.56 -2.26
N LEU A 15 30.56 0.49 -1.66
CA LEU A 15 29.20 0.37 -1.16
C LEU A 15 28.22 0.64 -2.32
N ALA A 16 28.30 -0.17 -3.38
CA ALA A 16 27.16 -0.33 -4.25
C ALA A 16 26.18 -1.19 -3.45
N ALA A 17 25.31 -0.53 -2.67
CA ALA A 17 24.13 -1.19 -2.16
C ALA A 17 23.34 -1.65 -3.38
N THR A 18 23.55 -2.89 -3.79
CA THR A 18 22.60 -3.59 -4.65
C THR A 18 21.30 -3.57 -3.87
N VAL A 19 20.34 -2.75 -4.30
CA VAL A 19 18.95 -2.96 -3.93
C VAL A 19 18.58 -4.29 -4.59
N ALA A 20 18.92 -5.39 -3.91
CA ALA A 20 18.40 -6.68 -4.28
C ALA A 20 16.89 -6.54 -4.08
N GLY A 21 16.15 -6.51 -5.19
CA GLY A 21 14.70 -6.67 -5.11
C GLY A 21 14.45 -8.02 -4.48
N GLU A 22 13.97 -8.04 -3.24
CA GLU A 22 13.55 -9.27 -2.60
C GLU A 22 12.32 -9.79 -3.34
N TRP A 23 12.44 -10.97 -3.92
CA TRP A 23 11.31 -11.64 -4.55
C TRP A 23 10.40 -12.16 -3.45
N LEU A 24 9.19 -11.59 -3.39
CA LEU A 24 8.15 -12.07 -2.51
C LEU A 24 7.42 -13.27 -3.12
N PRO A 25 6.75 -14.11 -2.29
CA PRO A 25 5.87 -15.15 -2.79
C PRO A 25 4.85 -14.59 -3.79
N SER A 26 4.69 -15.28 -4.92
CA SER A 26 3.64 -14.96 -5.88
C SER A 26 2.27 -15.32 -5.31
N GLY A 27 1.28 -14.46 -5.53
CA GLY A 27 -0.10 -14.72 -5.16
C GLY A 27 -1.09 -14.07 -6.14
N PRO A 28 -2.40 -14.26 -5.92
CA PRO A 28 -3.42 -13.68 -6.77
C PRO A 28 -3.45 -12.15 -6.66
N LEU A 29 -3.95 -11.51 -7.71
CA LEU A 29 -4.36 -10.10 -7.68
C LEU A 29 -5.88 -10.05 -7.65
N THR A 30 -6.42 -9.38 -6.65
CA THR A 30 -7.85 -9.01 -6.57
C THR A 30 -8.00 -7.50 -6.63
N MET A 31 -9.23 -7.00 -6.65
CA MET A 31 -9.52 -5.57 -6.58
C MET A 31 -10.55 -5.33 -5.49
N TYR A 32 -10.47 -4.18 -4.83
CA TYR A 32 -11.44 -3.75 -3.84
C TYR A 32 -11.56 -2.22 -3.77
N TRP A 33 -12.68 -1.74 -3.24
CA TRP A 33 -12.87 -0.38 -2.77
C TRP A 33 -14.02 -0.36 -1.76
N ASP A 34 -13.70 -0.41 -0.48
CA ASP A 34 -14.66 -0.50 0.63
C ASP A 34 -14.96 0.86 1.29
N CYS A 35 -14.29 1.93 0.83
CA CYS A 35 -14.35 3.27 1.38
C CYS A 35 -13.83 3.43 2.83
N CYS A 36 -13.31 2.36 3.43
CA CYS A 36 -12.83 2.37 4.80
C CYS A 36 -11.54 3.20 4.92
N LYS A 37 -11.31 3.79 6.10
CA LYS A 37 -9.98 4.32 6.44
C LYS A 37 -8.94 3.20 6.32
N PRO A 38 -7.85 3.38 5.56
CA PRO A 38 -6.83 2.34 5.40
C PRO A 38 -6.01 2.15 6.69
N SER A 39 -5.54 0.93 6.95
CA SER A 39 -4.75 0.60 8.14
C SER A 39 -3.50 1.50 8.33
N ALA A 40 -2.83 1.87 7.25
CA ALA A 40 -1.65 2.75 7.26
C ALA A 40 -1.96 4.18 7.71
N ALA A 41 -3.23 4.59 7.80
CA ALA A 41 -3.63 5.91 8.30
C ALA A 41 -3.71 6.00 9.83
N TRP A 42 -3.52 4.88 10.54
CA TRP A 42 -3.40 4.88 11.99
C TRP A 42 -2.00 5.30 12.45
N PRO A 43 -1.87 6.03 13.58
CA PRO A 43 -0.57 6.31 14.17
C PRO A 43 0.18 5.02 14.50
N ASN A 44 1.49 5.02 14.26
CA ASN A 44 2.40 3.91 14.55
C ASN A 44 2.07 2.58 13.83
N ALA A 45 1.26 2.61 12.76
CA ALA A 45 0.97 1.43 11.95
C ALA A 45 2.22 0.87 11.23
N ALA A 46 3.21 1.73 10.96
CA ALA A 46 4.49 1.42 10.31
C ALA A 46 5.57 2.43 10.75
N PRO A 47 6.88 2.15 10.58
CA PRO A 47 7.97 3.06 10.90
C PRO A 47 8.16 4.08 9.77
N VAL A 48 7.17 4.96 9.61
CA VAL A 48 7.10 5.97 8.56
C VAL A 48 7.24 7.38 9.13
N SER A 49 7.60 8.35 8.29
CA SER A 49 7.68 9.76 8.68
C SER A 49 6.33 10.38 9.03
N ALA A 50 5.25 9.88 8.44
CA ALA A 50 3.87 10.21 8.76
C ALA A 50 2.94 9.06 8.31
N PRO A 51 1.81 8.82 9.01
CA PRO A 51 0.79 7.90 8.54
C PRO A 51 0.21 8.32 7.19
N ALA A 52 -0.42 7.38 6.48
CA ALA A 52 -1.26 7.71 5.34
C ALA A 52 -2.38 8.68 5.76
N HIS A 53 -2.90 9.46 4.82
CA HIS A 53 -4.03 10.33 5.09
C HIS A 53 -5.33 9.52 5.01
N SER A 54 -6.26 9.85 5.89
CA SER A 54 -7.68 9.58 5.68
C SER A 54 -8.38 10.88 5.31
N CYS A 55 -9.55 10.75 4.69
CA CYS A 55 -10.35 11.89 4.26
C CYS A 55 -11.69 11.93 4.98
N ALA A 56 -12.30 13.11 5.00
CA ALA A 56 -13.70 13.27 5.36
C ALA A 56 -14.58 12.60 4.30
N ARG A 57 -15.91 12.62 4.52
CA ARG A 57 -16.91 12.01 3.62
C ARG A 57 -16.84 12.50 2.17
N ASP A 58 -16.30 13.69 1.93
CA ASP A 58 -16.13 14.22 0.57
C ASP A 58 -15.01 13.51 -0.23
N GLY A 59 -14.23 12.62 0.41
CA GLY A 59 -13.10 11.91 -0.19
C GLY A 59 -11.88 12.78 -0.48
N LEU A 60 -11.94 14.09 -0.19
CA LEU A 60 -10.95 15.09 -0.61
C LEU A 60 -10.31 15.81 0.57
N THR A 61 -11.09 16.15 1.60
CA THR A 61 -10.64 16.89 2.76
C THR A 61 -9.88 15.96 3.69
N ARG A 62 -8.55 16.10 3.72
CA ARG A 62 -7.68 15.32 4.60
C ARG A 62 -8.00 15.61 6.06
N LEU A 63 -8.18 14.56 6.84
CA LEU A 63 -8.33 14.66 8.29
C LEU A 63 -6.95 14.80 8.93
N SER A 64 -6.79 15.79 9.80
CA SER A 64 -5.58 15.97 10.60
C SER A 64 -5.52 15.02 11.80
N ASP A 65 -6.68 14.57 12.28
CA ASP A 65 -6.77 13.60 13.37
C ASP A 65 -6.59 12.17 12.84
N HIS A 66 -5.36 11.68 12.91
CA HIS A 66 -5.05 10.29 12.57
C HIS A 66 -5.69 9.27 13.52
N ASN A 67 -6.18 9.67 14.70
CA ASN A 67 -6.94 8.79 15.60
C ASN A 67 -8.44 8.75 15.28
N ALA A 68 -8.92 9.55 14.31
CA ALA A 68 -10.32 9.51 13.90
C ALA A 68 -10.71 8.09 13.46
N GLN A 69 -11.82 7.59 14.01
CA GLN A 69 -12.31 6.24 13.74
C GLN A 69 -12.68 6.08 12.27
N SER A 70 -12.41 4.89 11.71
CA SER A 70 -12.83 4.51 10.36
C SER A 70 -14.33 4.55 10.22
N ILE A 71 -14.86 4.92 9.05
CA ILE A 71 -16.29 4.78 8.75
C ILE A 71 -16.78 3.34 8.94
N CYS A 72 -15.94 2.36 8.64
CA CYS A 72 -16.26 0.93 8.82
C CYS A 72 -16.27 0.50 10.30
N GLY A 73 -15.82 1.38 11.20
CA GLY A 73 -16.02 1.30 12.65
C GLY A 73 -16.98 2.37 13.19
N GLY A 74 -17.77 3.03 12.33
CA GLY A 74 -18.76 4.06 12.70
C GLY A 74 -18.20 5.48 12.88
N GLY A 75 -16.97 5.74 12.47
CA GLY A 75 -16.32 7.05 12.58
C GLY A 75 -16.39 7.92 11.32
N PRO A 76 -15.73 9.09 11.33
CA PRO A 76 -15.81 10.06 10.23
C PRO A 76 -14.71 9.89 9.16
N ALA A 77 -13.81 8.91 9.29
CA ALA A 77 -12.65 8.78 8.42
C ALA A 77 -12.86 7.75 7.29
N TYR A 78 -12.62 8.18 6.06
CA TYR A 78 -12.77 7.42 4.82
C TYR A 78 -11.42 7.25 4.12
N THR A 79 -11.35 6.35 3.14
CA THR A 79 -10.25 6.35 2.16
C THR A 79 -10.28 7.65 1.35
N CYS A 80 -9.11 8.17 0.94
CA CYS A 80 -9.07 9.37 0.11
C CYS A 80 -9.26 9.03 -1.36
N THR A 81 -10.04 9.82 -2.11
CA THR A 81 -10.31 9.58 -3.54
C THR A 81 -9.02 9.57 -4.38
N ASN A 82 -7.99 10.32 -3.97
CA ASN A 82 -6.70 10.31 -4.66
C ASN A 82 -5.87 9.01 -4.45
N TYR A 83 -6.40 8.03 -3.71
CA TYR A 83 -5.89 6.65 -3.68
C TYR A 83 -6.46 5.76 -4.79
N GLN A 84 -7.23 6.32 -5.73
CA GLN A 84 -7.58 5.65 -6.98
C GLN A 84 -6.35 5.40 -7.86
N PRO A 85 -6.36 4.35 -8.71
CA PRO A 85 -5.25 4.03 -9.58
C PRO A 85 -5.11 5.06 -10.71
N PHE A 86 -3.88 5.20 -11.21
CA PHE A 86 -3.56 6.02 -12.39
C PHE A 86 -2.42 5.37 -13.19
N SER A 87 -2.09 5.92 -14.35
CA SER A 87 -0.96 5.46 -15.16
C SER A 87 -0.04 6.59 -15.56
N ILE A 88 1.25 6.27 -15.68
CA ILE A 88 2.26 7.12 -16.32
C ILE A 88 2.92 6.30 -17.40
N GLY A 89 2.64 6.62 -18.66
CA GLY A 89 3.05 5.78 -19.79
C GLY A 89 2.45 4.38 -19.67
N ASN A 90 3.30 3.36 -19.72
CA ASN A 90 2.89 1.95 -19.66
C ASN A 90 2.93 1.34 -18.25
N VAL A 91 3.15 2.17 -17.22
CA VAL A 91 3.21 1.72 -15.82
C VAL A 91 1.94 2.18 -15.10
N GLY A 92 1.22 1.22 -14.52
CA GLY A 92 0.10 1.49 -13.62
C GLY A 92 0.60 1.75 -12.20
N TYR A 93 0.00 2.71 -11.52
CA TYR A 93 0.22 3.02 -10.12
C TYR A 93 -1.09 2.83 -9.38
N VAL A 94 -1.06 2.07 -8.30
CA VAL A 94 -2.25 1.68 -7.53
C VAL A 94 -1.88 1.58 -6.06
N PHE A 95 -2.84 1.71 -5.16
CA PHE A 95 -2.62 1.36 -3.76
C PHE A 95 -3.18 -0.03 -3.50
N SER A 96 -2.76 -0.73 -2.45
CA SER A 96 -3.24 -2.09 -2.20
C SER A 96 -3.41 -2.44 -0.73
N ALA A 97 -4.18 -3.48 -0.47
CA ALA A 97 -4.11 -4.26 0.75
C ALA A 97 -3.21 -5.49 0.54
N ARG A 98 -2.61 -5.96 1.63
CA ARG A 98 -1.84 -7.22 1.66
C ARG A 98 -2.08 -7.96 2.97
N ALA A 99 -2.05 -9.29 2.91
CA ALA A 99 -2.12 -10.13 4.09
C ALA A 99 -0.89 -9.94 5.00
N ASN A 100 -1.10 -10.01 6.31
CA ASN A 100 -0.01 -10.18 7.28
C ASN A 100 0.32 -11.67 7.56
N ASN A 101 -0.56 -12.61 7.19
CA ASN A 101 -0.40 -14.07 7.26
C ASN A 101 0.18 -14.65 8.56
N GLY A 102 0.00 -13.99 9.71
CA GLY A 102 0.51 -14.47 11.00
C GLY A 102 2.04 -14.55 11.12
N ASN A 103 2.78 -14.29 10.04
CA ASN A 103 4.16 -13.89 10.13
C ASN A 103 4.13 -12.43 10.60
N MET A 104 4.89 -12.09 11.62
CA MET A 104 5.35 -10.72 11.78
C MET A 104 6.18 -10.40 10.54
N ASN A 105 5.53 -10.06 9.41
CA ASN A 105 6.17 -9.17 8.46
C ASN A 105 6.65 -8.01 9.32
N PRO A 106 7.93 -7.63 9.20
CA PRO A 106 8.41 -6.51 9.98
C PRO A 106 7.48 -5.32 9.72
N PRO A 107 7.43 -4.34 10.63
CA PRO A 107 6.65 -3.10 10.52
C PRO A 107 6.65 -2.38 9.14
N ASP A 108 7.45 -2.86 8.19
CA ASP A 108 7.90 -2.25 6.95
C ASP A 108 7.06 -2.63 5.72
N TYR A 109 6.06 -3.53 5.82
CA TYR A 109 5.22 -3.89 4.66
C TYR A 109 4.12 -2.85 4.38
N LEU A 110 3.49 -2.32 5.43
CA LEU A 110 2.61 -1.16 5.30
C LEU A 110 3.45 0.05 4.88
N CYS A 111 2.90 0.82 3.96
CA CYS A 111 3.57 1.91 3.24
C CYS A 111 4.74 1.45 2.34
N GLY A 112 5.05 0.15 2.26
CA GLY A 112 6.02 -0.42 1.34
C GLY A 112 5.55 -0.35 -0.12
N CYS A 113 6.49 -0.14 -1.04
CA CYS A 113 6.22 -0.09 -2.48
C CYS A 113 6.73 -1.35 -3.18
N TYR A 114 5.90 -1.93 -4.06
CA TYR A 114 6.18 -3.18 -4.75
C TYR A 114 5.95 -3.04 -6.25
N ARG A 115 6.81 -3.69 -7.03
CA ARG A 115 6.60 -3.87 -8.47
C ARG A 115 5.92 -5.21 -8.71
N LEU A 116 4.72 -5.18 -9.26
CA LEU A 116 3.95 -6.37 -9.60
C LEU A 116 3.98 -6.60 -11.11
N THR A 117 4.04 -7.87 -11.48
CA THR A 117 3.87 -8.37 -12.85
C THR A 117 2.91 -9.55 -12.81
N THR A 118 2.14 -9.74 -13.88
CA THR A 118 1.13 -10.80 -13.97
C THR A 118 1.35 -11.67 -15.20
N HIS A 119 1.07 -12.96 -15.08
CA HIS A 119 1.07 -13.89 -16.21
C HIS A 119 -0.19 -13.75 -17.08
N GLN A 120 -1.30 -13.29 -16.51
CA GLN A 120 -2.58 -13.09 -17.22
C GLN A 120 -2.54 -11.90 -18.18
N GLN A 121 -1.71 -10.89 -17.90
CA GLN A 121 -1.50 -9.72 -18.76
C GLN A 121 0.02 -9.50 -18.94
N PRO A 122 0.70 -10.30 -19.78
CA PRO A 122 2.13 -10.17 -19.99
C PRO A 122 2.50 -8.75 -20.45
N GLY A 123 3.49 -8.15 -19.79
CA GLY A 123 3.94 -6.78 -20.08
C GLY A 123 3.24 -5.70 -19.25
N LEU A 124 2.14 -6.01 -18.56
CA LEU A 124 1.58 -5.12 -17.55
C LEU A 124 2.57 -5.01 -16.37
N VAL A 125 2.94 -3.78 -16.04
CA VAL A 125 3.73 -3.45 -14.86
C VAL A 125 2.90 -2.56 -13.96
N LEU A 126 2.68 -3.00 -12.73
CA LEU A 126 2.06 -2.19 -11.69
C LEU A 126 3.09 -1.85 -10.62
N ILE A 127 3.08 -0.62 -10.15
CA ILE A 127 3.74 -0.19 -8.92
C ILE A 127 2.64 0.02 -7.89
N THR A 128 2.72 -0.68 -6.78
CA THR A 128 1.76 -0.53 -5.69
C THR A 128 2.40 -0.07 -4.40
N GLN A 129 1.71 0.80 -3.65
CA GLN A 129 2.01 1.03 -2.23
C GLN A 129 0.94 0.36 -1.37
N VAL A 130 1.35 -0.44 -0.39
CA VAL A 130 0.41 -1.11 0.51
C VAL A 130 -0.07 -0.12 1.57
N LEU A 131 -1.35 0.23 1.57
CA LEU A 131 -1.94 1.10 2.60
C LEU A 131 -2.83 0.35 3.59
N ASN A 132 -3.23 -0.88 3.27
CA ASN A 132 -4.18 -1.61 4.09
C ASN A 132 -3.69 -3.02 4.43
N GLU A 133 -4.10 -3.51 5.59
CA GLU A 133 -3.94 -4.91 5.94
C GLU A 133 -5.19 -5.68 5.49
N GLY A 134 -5.01 -6.78 4.78
CA GLY A 134 -6.12 -7.64 4.36
C GLY A 134 -6.15 -8.92 5.18
N GLY A 135 -6.98 -8.97 6.22
CA GLY A 135 -7.04 -10.10 7.16
C GLY A 135 -7.52 -11.43 6.56
N SER A 136 -8.30 -11.37 5.47
CA SER A 136 -8.82 -12.53 4.74
C SER A 136 -8.00 -12.89 3.48
N LEU A 137 -6.93 -12.15 3.20
CA LEU A 137 -6.08 -12.37 2.03
C LEU A 137 -5.10 -13.53 2.27
N SER A 138 -4.79 -14.25 1.20
CA SER A 138 -3.83 -15.36 1.20
C SER A 138 -2.38 -14.90 1.07
N ASP A 139 -1.42 -15.83 1.22
CA ASP A 139 -0.01 -15.48 1.06
C ASP A 139 0.39 -15.09 -0.35
N GLY A 140 1.22 -14.05 -0.44
CA GLY A 140 1.56 -13.39 -1.71
C GLY A 140 0.42 -12.59 -2.37
N GLN A 141 -0.81 -12.58 -1.83
CA GLN A 141 -1.94 -11.87 -2.43
C GLN A 141 -1.82 -10.35 -2.27
N PHE A 142 -2.12 -9.63 -3.34
CA PHE A 142 -2.34 -8.18 -3.33
C PHE A 142 -3.77 -7.88 -3.75
N ASP A 143 -4.46 -7.08 -2.94
CA ASP A 143 -5.81 -6.60 -3.25
C ASP A 143 -5.75 -5.14 -3.66
N LEU A 144 -5.99 -4.85 -4.93
CA LEU A 144 -5.72 -3.53 -5.52
C LEU A 144 -6.89 -2.57 -5.22
N GLN A 145 -6.60 -1.40 -4.67
CA GLN A 145 -7.60 -0.34 -4.46
C GLN A 145 -8.02 0.23 -5.82
N VAL A 146 -9.20 -0.16 -6.27
CA VAL A 146 -9.80 0.25 -7.55
C VAL A 146 -11.27 0.55 -7.30
N PRO A 147 -11.72 1.81 -7.43
CA PRO A 147 -13.14 2.15 -7.30
C PRO A 147 -14.01 1.25 -8.18
N GLY A 148 -15.03 0.62 -7.60
CA GLY A 148 -15.88 -0.37 -8.28
C GLY A 148 -15.31 -1.80 -8.31
N GLY A 149 -14.16 -2.06 -7.68
CA GLY A 149 -13.56 -3.39 -7.54
C GLY A 149 -14.33 -4.35 -6.62
N GLY A 150 -15.30 -3.83 -5.86
CA GLY A 150 -16.09 -4.55 -4.87
C GLY A 150 -15.75 -4.12 -3.44
N VAL A 151 -16.75 -4.13 -2.56
CA VAL A 151 -16.58 -3.68 -1.16
C VAL A 151 -15.99 -4.77 -0.26
N GLY A 152 -16.23 -6.05 -0.57
CA GLY A 152 -15.67 -7.16 0.21
C GLY A 152 -16.31 -7.28 1.60
N ASP A 153 -15.49 -7.58 2.62
CA ASP A 153 -15.95 -7.86 3.98
C ASP A 153 -16.53 -6.63 4.71
N PHE A 154 -16.19 -5.43 4.25
CA PHE A 154 -16.63 -4.15 4.84
C PHE A 154 -17.28 -3.26 3.78
N ASN A 155 -18.18 -2.37 4.19
CA ASN A 155 -18.80 -1.42 3.26
C ASN A 155 -19.04 -0.06 3.92
N GLY A 156 -18.04 0.81 3.82
CA GLY A 156 -18.16 2.24 4.15
C GLY A 156 -18.80 3.07 3.05
N CYS A 157 -18.90 2.53 1.83
CA CYS A 157 -19.34 3.27 0.63
C CYS A 157 -20.81 3.65 0.67
N VAL A 158 -21.64 2.86 1.35
CA VAL A 158 -23.05 3.22 1.61
C VAL A 158 -23.10 4.54 2.37
N SER A 159 -22.23 4.73 3.36
CA SER A 159 -22.16 5.96 4.14
C SER A 159 -21.48 7.09 3.37
N GLU A 160 -20.43 6.82 2.61
CA GLU A 160 -19.70 7.84 1.86
C GLU A 160 -20.55 8.39 0.70
N TYR A 161 -20.91 7.51 -0.24
CA TYR A 161 -21.45 7.84 -1.55
C TYR A 161 -22.95 7.52 -1.69
N ASN A 162 -23.60 6.99 -0.65
CA ASN A 162 -24.94 6.41 -0.75
C ASN A 162 -25.00 5.29 -1.82
N SER A 163 -23.95 4.47 -1.87
CA SER A 163 -23.90 3.31 -2.77
C SER A 163 -25.00 2.28 -2.39
N PRO A 164 -25.33 1.35 -3.30
CA PRO A 164 -26.11 0.16 -2.94
C PRO A 164 -25.47 -0.62 -1.77
N PRO A 165 -26.25 -1.46 -1.06
CA PRO A 165 -25.76 -2.28 0.05
C PRO A 165 -24.57 -3.20 -0.30
N ASP A 166 -24.45 -3.58 -1.57
CA ASP A 166 -23.39 -4.47 -2.07
C ASP A 166 -22.26 -3.72 -2.80
N GLY A 167 -22.28 -2.37 -2.77
CA GLY A 167 -21.34 -1.50 -3.49
C GLY A 167 -21.91 -0.87 -4.75
#